data_AF-A0A7J9DE31-F1
#
_entry.id   AF-A0A7J9DE31-F1
#
_cell.length_a   1.000
_cell.length_b   1.000
_cell.length_c   1.000
_cell.angle_alpha   90.00
_cell.angle_beta   90.00
_cell.angle_gamma   90.00
#
_symmetry.space_group_name_H-M   'P 1'
#
loop_
_entity.id
_entity.type
_entity.pdbx_description
1 polymer ?
#
loop_
_entity_poly.entity_id
_entity_poly.type
_entity_poly.pdbx_seq_one_letter_code
_entity_poly.pdbx_strand_id
1 'polypeptide(L)'
;VANRNKPLKDSSGILKISNDGNLVVLNGKAEILWSSKVKNLVPNATTAQLLDSGNLVLNNGVNSLWESFEDPSNAFLETMKISTDVKKGRKVEIKSWKSPDDPSDGNFSLSLEPFNIPEGAIWNNNQLYYRSGPWNGQKFIGVMIMHTVYLDGFYLVSDDKQQTYYVTYQYSNNSWLLYYELDSQGKLSERH
;
A
#
# COMPACT_ATOMS: atom_id res chain seq x y z
N VAL A 1 4.78 -7.64 0.18
CA VAL A 1 6.05 -8.36 0.44
C VAL A 1 7.05 -7.39 1.05
N ALA A 2 7.52 -7.61 2.28
CA ALA A 2 8.36 -6.66 3.00
C ALA A 2 9.78 -6.53 2.40
N ASN A 3 10.50 -7.65 2.23
CA ASN A 3 11.88 -7.69 1.76
C ASN A 3 12.00 -7.96 0.24
N ARG A 4 11.06 -7.42 -0.55
CA ARG A 4 10.93 -7.67 -2.00
C ARG A 4 12.21 -7.45 -2.82
N ASN A 5 13.02 -6.45 -2.46
CA ASN A 5 14.27 -6.13 -3.16
C ASN A 5 15.52 -6.72 -2.48
N LYS A 6 15.36 -7.45 -1.37
CA LYS A 6 16.45 -8.10 -0.63
C LYS A 6 15.99 -9.48 -0.12
N PRO A 7 15.89 -10.46 -1.03
CA PRO A 7 15.29 -11.76 -0.71
C PRO A 7 16.17 -12.60 0.23
N LEU A 8 15.51 -13.50 0.96
CA LEU A 8 16.18 -14.63 1.60
C LEU A 8 16.70 -15.59 0.52
N LYS A 9 17.88 -16.16 0.73
CA LYS A 9 18.50 -17.13 -0.20
C LYS A 9 18.32 -18.58 0.24
N ASP A 10 17.71 -18.78 1.40
CA ASP A 10 17.50 -20.06 2.06
C ASP A 10 16.26 -19.98 2.98
N SER A 11 16.00 -21.03 3.75
CA SER A 11 14.85 -21.12 4.66
C SER A 11 15.16 -20.68 6.10
N SER A 12 16.26 -19.95 6.33
CA SER A 12 16.69 -19.52 7.68
C SER A 12 16.07 -18.21 8.16
N GLY A 13 15.01 -17.75 7.48
CA GLY A 13 14.36 -16.47 7.73
C GLY A 13 13.77 -16.35 9.13
N ILE A 14 13.99 -15.21 9.78
CA ILE A 14 13.41 -14.90 11.09
C ILE A 14 12.73 -13.53 11.02
N LEU A 15 11.45 -13.47 11.41
CA LEU A 15 10.72 -12.23 11.68
C LEU A 15 10.66 -12.02 13.19
N LYS A 16 11.13 -10.87 13.68
CA LYS A 16 11.05 -10.53 15.11
C LYS A 16 11.03 -9.03 15.33
N ILE A 17 10.73 -8.63 16.56
CA ILE A 17 11.03 -7.29 17.06
C ILE A 17 12.48 -7.28 17.56
N SER A 18 13.32 -6.37 17.04
CA SER A 18 14.70 -6.18 17.48
C SER A 18 14.78 -5.39 18.79
N ASN A 19 15.96 -5.38 19.42
CA ASN A 19 16.16 -4.74 20.72
C ASN A 19 15.89 -3.22 20.72
N ASP A 20 15.95 -2.57 19.55
CA ASP A 20 15.59 -1.18 19.34
C ASP A 20 14.08 -0.95 19.17
N GLY A 21 13.26 -2.01 19.22
CA GLY A 21 11.81 -1.97 19.09
C GLY A 21 11.30 -2.07 17.64
N ASN A 22 12.17 -2.11 16.63
CA ASN A 22 11.74 -2.21 15.23
C ASN A 22 11.32 -3.64 14.87
N LEU A 23 10.37 -3.77 13.94
CA LEU A 23 10.09 -5.04 13.28
C LEU A 23 11.18 -5.31 12.23
N VAL A 24 11.78 -6.50 12.24
CA VAL A 24 12.89 -6.86 11.35
C VAL A 24 12.74 -8.25 10.74
N VAL A 25 13.18 -8.38 9.48
CA VAL A 25 13.40 -9.65 8.79
C VAL A 25 14.90 -9.91 8.71
N LEU A 26 15.34 -11.06 9.20
CA LEU A 26 16.75 -11.47 9.28
C LEU A 26 16.97 -12.78 8.50
N ASN A 27 18.20 -12.99 8.03
CA ASN A 27 18.68 -14.33 7.64
C ASN A 27 19.33 -15.07 8.82
N GLY A 28 19.74 -16.32 8.61
CA GLY A 28 20.38 -17.17 9.61
C GLY A 28 21.76 -16.69 10.08
N LYS A 29 22.35 -15.71 9.40
CA LYS A 29 23.59 -15.03 9.80
C LYS A 29 23.31 -13.73 10.58
N ALA A 30 22.06 -13.50 10.97
CA ALA A 30 21.58 -12.29 11.62
C ALA A 30 21.76 -10.99 10.81
N GLU A 31 21.88 -11.09 9.48
CA GLU A 31 21.86 -9.92 8.60
C GLU A 31 20.43 -9.40 8.45
N ILE A 32 20.23 -8.09 8.64
CA ILE A 32 18.95 -7.43 8.42
C ILE A 32 18.68 -7.30 6.92
N LEU A 33 17.62 -7.96 6.47
CA LEU A 33 17.14 -7.88 5.09
C LEU A 33 16.09 -6.78 4.92
N TRP A 34 15.28 -6.54 5.96
CA TRP A 34 14.27 -5.47 6.00
C TRP A 34 14.00 -5.03 7.44
N SER A 35 13.58 -3.77 7.62
CA SER A 35 13.16 -3.21 8.90
C SER A 35 12.09 -2.14 8.71
N SER A 36 11.21 -1.97 9.71
CA SER A 36 10.21 -0.88 9.77
C SER A 36 10.83 0.53 9.84
N LYS A 37 12.12 0.65 10.21
CA LYS A 37 12.89 1.92 10.25
C LYS A 37 12.22 3.05 11.04
N VAL A 38 11.45 2.72 12.07
CA VAL A 38 10.87 3.72 12.97
C VAL A 38 11.98 4.28 13.85
N LYS A 39 12.03 5.62 13.95
CA LYS A 39 13.02 6.34 14.75
C LYS A 39 12.49 6.60 16.17
N ASN A 40 13.40 6.77 17.12
CA ASN A 40 13.09 7.17 18.51
C ASN A 40 12.14 6.21 19.24
N LEU A 41 12.25 4.91 18.95
CA LEU A 41 11.50 3.89 19.66
C LEU A 41 12.05 3.65 21.07
N VAL A 42 11.16 3.30 21.99
CA VAL A 42 11.52 2.83 23.32
C VAL A 42 11.72 1.32 23.26
N PRO A 43 12.90 0.80 23.68
CA PRO A 43 13.16 -0.63 23.74
C PRO A 43 12.09 -1.37 24.55
N ASN A 44 11.70 -2.56 24.08
CA ASN A 44 10.72 -3.44 24.73
C ASN A 44 9.32 -2.82 24.95
N ALA A 45 8.98 -1.74 24.24
CA ALA A 45 7.68 -1.07 24.35
C ALA A 45 6.84 -1.18 23.07
N THR A 46 7.18 -2.11 22.17
CA THR A 46 6.47 -2.30 20.90
C THR A 46 5.91 -3.72 20.76
N THR A 47 4.80 -3.83 20.05
CA THR A 47 4.15 -5.08 19.67
C THR A 47 3.79 -5.03 18.18
N ALA A 48 3.82 -6.19 17.53
CA ALA A 48 3.40 -6.34 16.14
C ALA A 48 2.07 -7.10 16.11
N GLN A 49 1.09 -6.57 15.38
CA GLN A 49 -0.25 -7.12 15.29
C GLN A 49 -0.71 -7.14 13.83
N LEU A 50 -1.17 -8.30 13.36
CA LEU A 50 -1.89 -8.40 12.09
C LEU A 50 -3.37 -8.18 12.36
N LEU A 51 -3.95 -7.15 11.75
CA LEU A 51 -5.37 -6.83 11.84
C LEU A 51 -6.19 -7.67 10.85
N ASP A 52 -7.49 -7.81 11.11
CA ASP A 52 -8.42 -8.55 10.23
C ASP A 52 -8.51 -7.93 8.81
N SER A 53 -8.17 -6.65 8.66
CA SER A 53 -8.05 -5.99 7.35
C SER A 53 -6.84 -6.46 6.53
N GLY A 54 -5.93 -7.23 7.13
CA GLY A 54 -4.65 -7.61 6.54
C GLY A 54 -3.52 -6.60 6.80
N ASN A 55 -3.80 -5.49 7.49
CA ASN A 55 -2.77 -4.52 7.85
C ASN A 55 -1.92 -5.05 9.02
N LEU A 56 -0.62 -5.23 8.78
CA LEU A 56 0.35 -5.49 9.84
C LEU A 56 0.80 -4.16 10.45
N VAL A 57 0.58 -4.01 11.76
CA VAL A 57 0.85 -2.79 12.51
C VAL A 57 1.89 -3.05 13.59
N LEU A 58 2.90 -2.18 13.66
CA LEU A 58 3.79 -2.05 14.82
C LEU A 58 3.23 -0.94 15.70
N ASN A 59 2.90 -1.22 16.96
CA ASN A 59 2.33 -0.24 17.88
C ASN A 59 2.99 -0.31 19.26
N ASN A 60 2.69 0.67 20.13
CA ASN A 60 3.17 0.73 21.53
C ASN A 60 2.03 0.64 22.56
N GLY A 61 0.89 0.04 22.18
CA GLY A 61 -0.32 -0.02 22.99
C GLY A 61 -1.16 1.26 23.00
N VAL A 62 -0.63 2.40 22.52
CA VAL A 62 -1.38 3.67 22.43
C VAL A 62 -1.50 4.14 20.99
N ASN A 63 -0.39 4.12 20.24
CA ASN A 63 -0.32 4.65 18.89
C ASN A 63 0.22 3.60 17.91
N SER A 64 -0.29 3.61 16.67
CA SER A 64 0.37 2.99 15.53
C SER A 64 1.69 3.72 15.25
N LEU A 65 2.78 2.97 15.17
CA LEU A 65 4.13 3.48 14.90
C LEU A 65 4.57 3.22 13.46
N TRP A 66 4.11 2.12 12.88
CA TRP A 66 4.30 1.74 11.48
C TRP A 66 3.15 0.84 11.04
N GLU A 67 2.75 0.96 9.78
CA GLU A 67 1.67 0.17 9.19
C GLU A 67 2.07 -0.31 7.80
N SER A 68 1.82 -1.59 7.50
CA SER A 68 2.12 -2.17 6.19
C SER A 68 1.35 -1.51 5.04
N PHE A 69 0.17 -0.98 5.32
CA PHE A 69 -0.65 -0.27 4.34
C PHE A 69 -0.03 1.06 3.87
N GLU A 70 0.95 1.60 4.61
CA GLU A 70 1.69 2.81 4.24
C GLU A 70 2.92 2.52 3.36
N ASP A 71 3.31 1.25 3.20
CA ASP A 71 4.36 0.78 2.28
C ASP A 71 3.91 -0.51 1.57
N PRO A 72 2.91 -0.42 0.69
CA PRO A 72 2.27 -1.58 0.11
C PRO A 72 3.09 -2.20 -1.03
N SER A 73 2.71 -3.41 -1.43
CA SER A 73 3.33 -4.16 -2.52
C SER A 73 2.64 -3.87 -3.86
N ASN A 74 2.15 -4.89 -4.55
CA ASN A 74 1.39 -4.82 -5.80
C ASN A 74 -0.13 -4.86 -5.60
N ALA A 75 -0.60 -5.09 -4.37
CA ALA A 75 -2.00 -5.27 -4.05
C ALA A 75 -2.57 -4.06 -3.28
N PHE A 76 -3.77 -3.68 -3.64
CA PHE A 76 -4.60 -2.69 -2.97
C PHE A 76 -5.76 -3.40 -2.30
N LEU A 77 -5.73 -3.44 -0.97
CA LEU A 77 -6.71 -4.12 -0.13
C LEU A 77 -7.79 -3.15 0.35
N GLU A 78 -8.87 -3.73 0.84
CA GLU A 78 -9.98 -2.98 1.41
C GLU A 78 -9.50 -2.15 2.61
N THR A 79 -10.06 -0.95 2.81
CA THR A 79 -9.68 0.04 3.83
C THR A 79 -8.28 0.64 3.71
N MET A 80 -7.41 0.08 2.86
CA MET A 80 -6.12 0.66 2.52
C MET A 80 -6.31 2.00 1.79
N LYS A 81 -5.31 2.89 1.81
CA LYS A 81 -5.39 4.20 1.16
C LYS A 81 -4.25 4.38 0.16
N ILE A 82 -4.58 4.55 -1.11
CA ILE A 82 -3.66 5.13 -2.10
C ILE A 82 -3.75 6.63 -1.95
N SER A 83 -2.67 7.28 -1.55
CA SER A 83 -2.72 8.66 -1.06
C SER A 83 -1.56 9.53 -1.54
N THR A 84 -1.82 10.84 -1.57
CA THR A 84 -0.84 11.87 -1.86
C THR A 84 -1.01 13.03 -0.88
N ASP A 85 0.06 13.33 -0.14
CA ASP A 85 0.21 14.52 0.69
C ASP A 85 1.18 15.48 -0.02
N VAL A 86 0.62 16.54 -0.61
CA VAL A 86 1.38 17.49 -1.43
C VAL A 86 2.34 18.32 -0.58
N LYS A 87 1.91 18.74 0.63
CA LYS A 87 2.72 19.58 1.51
C LYS A 87 3.96 18.83 2.03
N LYS A 88 3.81 17.55 2.36
CA LYS A 88 4.91 16.71 2.84
C LYS A 88 5.69 16.02 1.72
N GLY A 89 5.21 16.11 0.47
CA GLY A 89 5.81 15.42 -0.67
C GLY A 89 5.78 13.90 -0.53
N ARG A 90 4.76 13.34 0.13
CA ARG A 90 4.65 11.91 0.42
C ARG A 90 3.53 11.27 -0.39
N LYS A 91 3.78 10.09 -0.94
CA LYS A 91 2.79 9.28 -1.64
C LYS A 91 2.76 7.86 -1.08
N VAL A 92 1.57 7.26 -1.05
CA VAL A 92 1.37 5.82 -0.89
C VAL A 92 0.87 5.29 -2.23
N GLU A 93 1.67 4.44 -2.85
CA GLU A 93 1.45 3.86 -4.18
C GLU A 93 1.65 2.35 -4.13
N ILE A 94 0.94 1.59 -4.96
CA ILE A 94 1.27 0.18 -5.20
C ILE A 94 2.22 0.07 -6.39
N LYS A 95 3.12 -0.90 -6.34
CA LYS A 95 4.07 -1.21 -7.41
C LYS A 95 3.89 -2.63 -7.89
N SER A 96 3.82 -2.80 -9.21
CA SER A 96 3.80 -4.12 -9.83
C SER A 96 4.99 -4.94 -9.37
N TRP A 97 4.81 -6.25 -9.28
CA TRP A 97 5.94 -7.17 -9.29
C TRP A 97 6.64 -7.14 -10.64
N LYS A 98 7.94 -7.46 -10.64
CA LYS A 98 8.74 -7.53 -11.86
C LYS A 98 8.25 -8.61 -12.82
N SER A 99 7.81 -9.75 -12.28
CA SER A 99 7.14 -10.82 -13.02
C SER A 99 6.25 -11.63 -12.06
N PRO A 100 5.38 -12.53 -12.54
CA PRO A 100 4.56 -13.37 -11.66
C PRO A 100 5.35 -14.16 -10.61
N ASP A 101 6.61 -14.54 -10.92
CA ASP A 101 7.47 -15.32 -10.04
C ASP A 101 8.55 -14.48 -9.33
N ASP A 102 8.64 -13.18 -9.63
CA ASP A 102 9.65 -12.27 -9.05
C ASP A 102 8.96 -11.07 -8.39
N PRO A 103 8.80 -11.07 -7.05
CA PRO A 103 8.11 -10.03 -6.32
C PRO A 103 8.92 -8.75 -6.13
N SER A 104 10.15 -8.67 -6.63
CA SER A 104 10.92 -7.43 -6.64
C SER A 104 10.18 -6.32 -7.41
N ASP A 105 10.55 -5.07 -7.16
CA ASP A 105 9.88 -3.93 -7.78
C ASP A 105 9.94 -4.03 -9.31
N GLY A 106 8.75 -4.12 -9.93
CA GLY A 106 8.57 -4.00 -11.36
C GLY A 106 8.54 -2.55 -11.82
N ASN A 107 8.26 -2.36 -13.11
CA ASN A 107 8.31 -1.04 -13.72
C ASN A 107 7.05 -0.21 -13.47
N PHE A 108 5.91 -0.83 -13.16
CA PHE A 108 4.65 -0.13 -13.06
C PHE A 108 4.32 0.28 -11.63
N SER A 109 3.79 1.49 -11.46
CA SER A 109 3.20 1.93 -10.20
C SER A 109 1.84 2.57 -10.42
N LEU A 110 0.97 2.47 -9.41
CA LEU A 110 -0.31 3.17 -9.36
C LEU A 110 -0.32 4.14 -8.19
N SER A 111 -0.53 5.41 -8.49
CA SER A 111 -0.63 6.51 -7.53
C SER A 111 -1.92 7.31 -7.75
N LEU A 112 -2.28 8.14 -6.75
CA LEU A 112 -3.33 9.14 -6.88
C LEU A 112 -2.69 10.50 -7.16
N GLU A 113 -2.93 11.07 -8.33
CA GLU A 113 -2.37 12.35 -8.74
C GLU A 113 -3.37 13.49 -8.53
N PRO A 114 -3.04 14.49 -7.69
CA PRO A 114 -3.90 15.63 -7.41
C PRO A 114 -3.74 16.69 -8.50
N PHE A 115 -4.20 16.37 -9.73
CA PHE A 115 -4.40 17.39 -10.77
C PHE A 115 -5.54 18.34 -10.37
N ASN A 116 -6.14 19.09 -11.31
CA ASN A 116 -7.31 19.95 -11.02
C ASN A 116 -8.44 19.17 -10.32
N ILE A 117 -8.64 17.91 -10.72
CA ILE A 117 -9.45 16.92 -10.02
C ILE A 117 -8.56 15.68 -9.87
N PRO A 118 -8.53 15.03 -8.69
CA PRO A 118 -7.71 13.84 -8.49
C PRO A 118 -8.00 12.72 -9.49
N GLU A 119 -6.94 12.07 -9.96
CA GLU A 119 -7.00 10.93 -10.88
C GLU A 119 -6.06 9.82 -10.39
N GLY A 120 -6.49 8.57 -10.47
CA GLY A 120 -5.55 7.44 -10.45
C GLY A 120 -4.70 7.45 -11.71
N ALA A 121 -3.39 7.33 -11.56
CA ALA A 121 -2.43 7.28 -12.66
C ALA A 121 -1.55 6.03 -12.54
N ILE A 122 -1.41 5.30 -13.64
CA ILE A 122 -0.42 4.23 -13.76
C ILE A 122 0.78 4.79 -14.49
N TRP A 123 1.96 4.59 -13.91
CA TRP A 123 3.25 4.98 -14.46
C TRP A 123 3.99 3.74 -14.92
N ASN A 124 4.75 3.84 -16.00
CA ASN A 124 5.80 2.91 -16.37
C ASN A 124 7.12 3.62 -16.13
N ASN A 125 7.80 3.28 -15.03
CA ASN A 125 8.88 4.06 -14.46
C ASN A 125 8.41 5.51 -14.23
N ASN A 126 8.99 6.48 -14.93
CA ASN A 126 8.62 7.89 -14.81
C ASN A 126 7.76 8.39 -15.98
N GLN A 127 7.28 7.48 -16.83
CA GLN A 127 6.43 7.81 -17.97
C GLN A 127 4.98 7.47 -17.65
N LEU A 128 4.08 8.44 -17.87
CA LEU A 128 2.66 8.22 -17.68
C LEU A 128 2.17 7.16 -18.68
N TYR A 129 1.60 6.07 -18.17
CA TYR A 129 1.14 4.94 -18.97
C TYR A 129 -0.39 4.95 -19.15
N TYR A 130 -1.13 5.22 -18.08
CA TYR A 130 -2.59 5.29 -18.11
C TYR A 130 -3.12 6.31 -17.11
N ARG A 131 -4.26 6.91 -17.43
CA ARG A 131 -5.03 7.78 -16.54
C ARG A 131 -6.44 7.24 -16.42
N SER A 132 -6.89 7.12 -15.17
CA SER A 132 -8.29 6.80 -14.85
C SER A 132 -9.26 7.94 -15.19
N GLY A 133 -8.76 9.15 -15.46
CA GLY A 133 -9.57 10.35 -15.63
C GLY A 133 -10.10 10.90 -14.30
N PRO A 134 -10.64 12.13 -14.28
CA PRO A 134 -11.17 12.80 -13.09
C PRO A 134 -12.17 11.96 -12.30
N TRP A 135 -12.12 12.07 -10.97
CA TRP A 135 -13.17 11.61 -10.07
C TRP A 135 -14.44 12.47 -10.23
N ASN A 136 -15.58 11.86 -10.57
CA ASN A 136 -16.84 12.58 -10.77
C ASN A 136 -17.77 12.59 -9.54
N GLY A 137 -17.29 12.15 -8.38
CA GLY A 137 -18.08 11.96 -7.16
C GLY A 137 -18.58 10.52 -6.94
N GLN A 138 -18.57 9.68 -7.98
CA GLN A 138 -18.98 8.28 -7.91
C GLN A 138 -17.91 7.32 -8.43
N LYS A 139 -17.21 7.69 -9.49
CA LYS A 139 -16.16 6.88 -10.11
C LYS A 139 -15.13 7.77 -10.81
N PHE A 140 -13.99 7.18 -11.16
CA PHE A 140 -13.09 7.77 -12.16
C PHE A 140 -13.68 7.55 -13.55
N ILE A 141 -13.78 8.61 -14.36
CA ILE A 141 -14.56 8.57 -15.63
C ILE A 141 -14.00 7.62 -16.69
N GLY A 142 -12.71 7.32 -16.65
CA GLY A 142 -12.01 6.39 -17.53
C GLY A 142 -11.99 4.94 -17.03
N VAL A 143 -12.60 4.67 -15.86
CA VAL A 143 -12.75 3.32 -15.30
C VAL A 143 -14.19 2.84 -15.57
N MET A 144 -14.31 1.89 -16.49
CA MET A 144 -15.61 1.47 -17.01
C MET A 144 -16.43 0.70 -15.96
N ILE A 145 -15.76 -0.15 -15.17
CA ILE A 145 -16.37 -0.98 -14.12
C ILE A 145 -15.79 -0.53 -12.78
N MET A 146 -16.58 0.23 -12.03
CA MET A 146 -16.26 0.69 -10.68
C MET A 146 -17.56 0.70 -9.90
N HIS A 147 -17.65 -0.17 -8.89
CA HIS A 147 -18.83 -0.25 -8.04
C HIS A 147 -18.72 0.76 -6.92
N THR A 148 -19.62 1.74 -6.93
CA THR A 148 -19.77 2.74 -5.86
C THR A 148 -21.25 3.01 -5.65
N VAL A 149 -21.77 2.66 -4.48
CA VAL A 149 -23.06 3.13 -3.95
C VAL A 149 -22.83 3.74 -2.56
N TYR A 150 -23.87 4.29 -1.94
CA TYR A 150 -23.73 4.96 -0.64
C TYR A 150 -23.16 4.01 0.42
N LEU A 151 -21.98 4.34 0.95
CA LEU A 151 -21.21 3.57 1.94
C LEU A 151 -20.76 2.17 1.48
N ASP A 152 -20.70 1.91 0.16
CA ASP A 152 -20.33 0.60 -0.36
C ASP A 152 -19.61 0.75 -1.71
N GLY A 153 -18.31 0.44 -1.72
CA GLY A 153 -17.41 0.61 -2.85
C GLY A 153 -16.33 1.66 -2.64
N PHE A 154 -15.86 2.24 -3.74
CA PHE A 154 -14.78 3.23 -3.71
C PHE A 154 -15.26 4.61 -3.31
N TYR A 155 -14.43 5.33 -2.58
CA TYR A 155 -14.62 6.75 -2.38
C TYR A 155 -13.29 7.49 -2.31
N LEU A 156 -13.36 8.78 -2.62
CA LEU A 156 -12.23 9.67 -2.66
C LEU A 156 -12.41 10.79 -1.63
N VAL A 157 -11.37 11.06 -0.87
CA VAL A 157 -11.31 12.18 0.05
C VAL A 157 -10.29 13.19 -0.45
N SER A 158 -10.74 14.44 -0.58
CA SER A 158 -9.93 15.60 -0.91
C SER A 158 -9.97 16.59 0.24
N ASP A 159 -8.86 16.78 0.92
CA ASP A 159 -8.67 17.89 1.86
C ASP A 159 -7.80 18.96 1.19
N ASP A 160 -8.43 19.89 0.49
CA ASP A 160 -7.71 20.96 -0.22
C ASP A 160 -6.98 21.93 0.72
N LYS A 161 -7.44 22.06 1.98
CA LYS A 161 -6.78 22.92 2.97
C LYS A 161 -5.47 22.30 3.43
N GLN A 162 -5.46 20.99 3.67
CA GLN A 162 -4.26 20.25 4.03
C GLN A 162 -3.44 19.80 2.81
N GLN A 163 -4.03 19.86 1.61
CA GLN A 163 -3.51 19.29 0.36
C GLN A 163 -3.20 17.80 0.49
N THR A 164 -4.13 17.07 1.10
CA THR A 164 -4.05 15.62 1.30
C THR A 164 -5.22 14.96 0.59
N TYR A 165 -4.89 14.00 -0.27
CA TYR A 165 -5.84 13.30 -1.13
C TYR A 165 -5.66 11.81 -0.96
N TYR A 166 -6.75 11.05 -0.88
CA TYR A 166 -6.66 9.60 -0.95
C TYR A 166 -7.89 8.96 -1.56
N VAL A 167 -7.68 7.78 -2.14
CA VAL A 167 -8.75 6.86 -2.55
C VAL A 167 -8.64 5.59 -1.73
N THR A 168 -9.79 5.07 -1.34
CA THR A 168 -9.96 3.81 -0.62
C THR A 168 -11.24 3.14 -1.09
N TYR A 169 -11.47 1.91 -0.68
CA TYR A 169 -12.73 1.23 -0.90
C TYR A 169 -13.08 0.38 0.31
N GLN A 170 -14.38 0.20 0.51
CA GLN A 170 -14.93 -0.70 1.51
C GLN A 170 -16.27 -1.23 1.01
N TYR A 171 -16.46 -2.54 1.01
CA TYR A 171 -17.69 -3.18 0.60
C TYR A 171 -18.51 -3.65 1.80
N SER A 172 -19.83 -3.53 1.73
CA SER A 172 -20.73 -3.89 2.84
C SER A 172 -20.78 -5.41 3.09
N ASN A 173 -20.47 -6.21 2.07
CA ASN A 173 -20.52 -7.67 2.13
C ASN A 173 -19.11 -8.27 2.31
N ASN A 174 -18.67 -8.43 3.55
CA ASN A 174 -17.37 -8.97 3.96
C ASN A 174 -17.18 -10.49 3.70
N SER A 175 -18.03 -11.12 2.90
CA SER A 175 -18.00 -12.58 2.73
C SER A 175 -16.79 -13.08 1.92
N TRP A 176 -16.23 -12.24 1.04
CA TRP A 176 -15.12 -12.59 0.12
C TRP A 176 -13.98 -11.58 0.22
N LEU A 177 -12.74 -12.07 0.17
CA LEU A 177 -11.55 -11.23 0.09
C LEU A 177 -11.44 -10.64 -1.32
N LEU A 178 -11.91 -9.41 -1.50
CA LEU A 178 -11.76 -8.68 -2.76
C LEU A 178 -10.55 -7.74 -2.66
N TYR A 179 -9.61 -7.87 -3.60
CA TYR A 179 -8.47 -6.98 -3.70
C TYR A 179 -8.13 -6.64 -5.15
N TYR A 180 -7.45 -5.52 -5.36
CA TYR A 180 -6.98 -5.12 -6.68
C TYR A 180 -5.48 -5.34 -6.78
N GLU A 181 -5.03 -5.90 -7.89
CA GLU A 181 -3.62 -6.23 -8.11
C GLU A 181 -3.12 -5.51 -9.37
N LEU A 182 -1.99 -4.79 -9.24
CA LEU A 182 -1.26 -4.24 -10.37
C LEU A 182 -0.22 -5.27 -10.84
N ASP A 183 -0.42 -5.82 -12.03
CA ASP A 183 0.47 -6.84 -12.58
C ASP A 183 1.71 -6.24 -13.29
N SER A 184 2.65 -7.13 -13.66
CA SER A 184 3.90 -6.77 -14.36
C SER A 184 3.70 -6.13 -15.74
N GLN A 185 2.49 -6.16 -16.30
CA GLN A 185 2.14 -5.55 -17.58
C GLN A 185 1.44 -4.20 -17.40
N GLY A 186 1.31 -3.70 -16.16
CA GLY A 186 0.66 -2.44 -15.86
C GLY A 186 -0.86 -2.51 -15.87
N LYS A 187 -1.45 -3.72 -15.78
CA LYS A 187 -2.89 -3.91 -15.68
C LYS A 187 -3.30 -4.02 -14.22
N LEU A 188 -4.20 -3.15 -13.80
CA LEU A 188 -4.90 -3.28 -12.51
C LEU A 188 -6.11 -4.20 -12.69
N SER A 189 -6.16 -5.31 -11.94
CA SER A 189 -7.23 -6.30 -12.03
C SER A 189 -7.84 -6.57 -10.65
N GLU A 190 -9.17 -6.72 -10.60
CA GLU A 190 -9.87 -7.24 -9.43
C GLU A 190 -9.57 -8.75 -9.26
N ARG A 191 -9.43 -9.17 -7.99
CA ARG A 191 -9.17 -10.55 -7.56
C ARG A 191 -10.14 -10.93 -6.44
N HIS A 192 -10.46 -12.22 -6.38
CA HIS A 192 -11.30 -12.86 -5.37
C HIS A 192 -10.59 -14.09 -4.78
#